data_AF-A0A7V9DV96-F1
#
_entry.id   AF-A0A7V9DV96-F1
#
_cell.length_a   1.000
_cell.length_b   1.000
_cell.length_c   1.000
_cell.angle_alpha   90.00
_cell.angle_beta   90.00
_cell.angle_gamma   90.00
#
_symmetry.space_group_name_H-M   'P 1'
#
loop_
_entity.id
_entity.type
_entity.pdbx_description
1 polymer ?
#
loop_
_entity_poly.entity_id
_entity_poly.type
_entity_poly.pdbx_seq_one_letter_code
_entity_poly.pdbx_strand_id
1 'polypeptide(L)' 'MKIAILETGAPPQPLVQRFGRYPDMFRRLLGDDYVGASYDVLRGEYPADPQEHGAYLVTGSAAGVYDPLPWIAPLKAF' A
#
# COMPACT_ATOMS: atom_id res chain seq x y z
N MET A 1 -11.07 2.71 14.28
CA MET A 1 -10.09 1.68 13.86
C MET A 1 -9.41 2.19 12.60
N LYS A 2 -8.08 2.19 12.54
CA LYS A 2 -7.32 2.68 11.38
C LYS A 2 -6.90 1.50 10.49
N ILE A 3 -7.01 1.68 9.19
CA ILE A 3 -6.63 0.72 8.16
C ILE A 3 -5.19 1.02 7.75
N ALA A 4 -4.32 0.02 7.78
CA ALA A 4 -2.97 0.16 7.26
C ALA A 4 -2.93 -0.07 5.74
N ILE A 5 -2.01 0.59 5.04
CA ILE A 5 -1.91 0.50 3.58
C ILE A 5 -0.64 -0.24 3.19
N LEU A 6 -0.78 -1.26 2.35
CA LEU A 6 0.31 -1.94 1.68
C LEU A 6 0.42 -1.39 0.25
N GLU A 7 1.41 -0.54 0.01
CA GLU A 7 1.63 0.12 -1.28
C GLU A 7 2.37 -0.82 -2.24
N THR A 8 1.65 -1.34 -3.24
CA THR A 8 2.15 -2.25 -4.29
C THR A 8 2.46 -1.52 -5.60
N GLY A 9 2.63 -0.21 -5.54
CA GLY A 9 2.95 0.63 -6.67
C GLY A 9 2.93 2.11 -6.29
N ALA A 10 3.33 2.94 -7.25
CA ALA A 10 3.21 4.39 -7.14
C ALA A 10 2.45 4.94 -8.35
N PRO A 11 1.67 6.02 -8.19
CA PRO A 11 1.12 6.73 -9.32
C PRO A 11 2.24 7.21 -10.26
N PRO A 12 1.99 7.32 -11.58
CA PRO A 12 2.92 7.96 -12.50
C PRO A 12 3.37 9.34 -12.00
N GLN A 13 4.63 9.69 -12.19
CA GLN A 13 5.24 10.92 -11.64
C GLN A 13 4.42 12.21 -11.87
N PRO A 14 3.80 12.45 -13.04
CA PRO A 14 2.95 13.63 -13.25
C PRO A 14 1.70 13.64 -12.34
N LEU A 15 1.15 12.48 -12.01
CA LEU A 15 0.00 12.35 -11.12
C LEU A 15 0.39 12.51 -9.65
N VAL A 16 1.60 12.10 -9.26
CA VAL A 16 2.10 12.28 -7.89
C VAL A 16 2.12 13.76 -7.51
N GLN A 17 2.53 14.65 -8.42
CA GLN A 17 2.56 16.10 -8.15
C GLN A 17 1.18 16.67 -7.83
N ARG A 18 0.13 16.14 -8.47
CA ARG A 18 -1.25 16.63 -8.28
C ARG A 18 -1.97 15.92 -7.13
N PHE A 19 -1.76 14.62 -6.98
CA PHE A 19 -2.60 13.78 -6.13
C PHE A 19 -1.86 13.18 -4.92
N GLY A 20 -0.53 13.25 -4.86
CA GLY A 20 0.28 12.58 -3.85
C GLY A 20 0.45 11.09 -4.15
N ARG A 21 0.85 10.32 -3.13
CA ARG A 21 0.90 8.86 -3.16
C ARG A 21 -0.49 8.27 -2.88
N TYR A 22 -0.62 6.95 -3.02
CA TYR A 22 -1.88 6.27 -2.72
C TYR A 22 -2.39 6.49 -1.29
N PRO A 23 -1.55 6.48 -0.22
CA PRO A 23 -2.01 6.81 1.12
C PRO A 23 -2.66 8.19 1.22
N ASP A 24 -2.15 9.19 0.50
CA ASP A 24 -2.74 10.54 0.48
C ASP A 24 -4.11 10.55 -0.20
N MET A 25 -4.25 9.77 -1.28
CA MET A 25 -5.54 9.60 -1.97
C MET A 25 -6.56 8.89 -1.07
N PHE A 26 -6.16 7.85 -0.34
CA PHE A 26 -7.05 7.13 0.58
C PHE A 26 -7.44 7.97 1.80
N ARG A 27 -6.51 8.77 2.33
CA ARG A 27 -6.83 9.77 3.38
C ARG A 27 -7.91 10.74 2.93
N ARG A 28 -7.82 11.24 1.68
CA ARG A 28 -8.85 12.11 1.11
C ARG A 28 -10.19 11.39 0.87
N LEU A 29 -10.16 10.12 0.50
CA LEU A 29 -11.36 9.34 0.20
C LEU A 29 -12.11 8.88 1.46
N LEU A 30 -11.37 8.34 2.44
CA LEU A 30 -11.94 7.70 3.62
C LEU A 30 -11.96 8.62 4.84
N GLY A 31 -11.13 9.68 4.85
CA GLY A 31 -10.89 10.55 5.99
C GLY A 31 -9.63 10.17 6.77
N ASP A 32 -8.95 11.16 7.34
CA ASP A 32 -7.68 10.99 8.07
C ASP A 32 -7.80 10.08 9.31
N ASP A 33 -9.00 9.99 9.89
CA ASP A 33 -9.27 9.14 11.05
C ASP A 33 -9.31 7.64 10.74
N TYR A 34 -9.44 7.28 9.45
CA TYR A 34 -9.58 5.89 9.00
C TYR A 34 -8.29 5.32 8.41
N VAL A 35 -7.32 6.14 8.02
CA VAL A 35 -6.04 5.67 7.45
C VAL A 35 -4.93 5.74 8.50
N GLY A 36 -4.24 4.62 8.70
CA GLY A 36 -3.13 4.47 9.63
C GLY A 36 -1.77 4.54 8.96
N ALA A 37 -0.92 3.56 9.29
CA ALA A 37 0.40 3.39 8.72
C ALA A 37 0.33 2.98 7.24
N SER A 38 1.38 3.29 6.49
CA SER A 38 1.58 2.83 5.12
C SER A 38 2.96 2.20 4.98
N TYR A 39 3.04 1.12 4.21
CA TYR A 39 4.25 0.33 4.01
C TYR A 39 4.55 0.18 2.52
N ASP A 40 5.77 0.50 2.10
CA ASP A 40 6.22 0.36 0.72
C ASP A 40 6.65 -1.09 0.43
N VAL A 41 5.70 -1.89 -0.04
CA VAL A 41 5.91 -3.32 -0.33
C VAL A 41 6.96 -3.55 -1.40
N LEU A 42 7.08 -2.63 -2.37
CA LEU A 42 8.08 -2.71 -3.43
C LEU A 42 9.50 -2.60 -2.86
N ARG A 43 9.65 -1.92 -1.72
CA ARG A 43 10.90 -1.76 -0.97
C ARG A 43 11.07 -2.83 0.11
N GLY A 44 10.13 -3.76 0.25
CA GLY A 44 10.16 -4.81 1.26
C GLY A 44 9.76 -4.32 2.66
N GLU A 45 9.06 -3.19 2.75
CA GLU A 45 8.54 -2.67 4.02
C GLU A 45 7.21 -3.34 4.35
N TYR A 46 7.08 -3.83 5.58
CA TYR A 46 5.89 -4.51 6.10
C TYR A 46 5.73 -4.21 7.60
N PRO A 47 4.52 -4.40 8.16
CA PRO A 47 4.35 -4.56 9.60
C PRO A 47 5.22 -5.69 10.15
N ALA A 48 5.58 -5.61 11.42
CA ALA A 48 6.37 -6.68 12.06
C ALA A 48 5.54 -7.96 12.26
N ASP A 49 4.22 -7.82 12.39
CA ASP A 49 3.25 -8.89 12.57
C ASP A 49 1.99 -8.58 11.73
N PRO A 50 1.45 -9.52 10.95
CA PRO A 50 0.15 -9.33 10.27
C PRO A 50 -0.98 -8.90 11.21
N GLN A 51 -0.95 -9.24 12.51
CA GLN A 51 -1.96 -8.84 13.49
C GLN A 51 -1.74 -7.44 14.09
N GLU A 52 -0.68 -6.72 13.70
CA GLU A 52 -0.39 -5.36 14.19
C GLU A 52 -1.54 -4.38 13.88
N HIS A 53 -2.26 -4.60 12.77
CA HIS A 53 -3.41 -3.79 12.36
C HIS A 53 -4.66 -4.66 12.17
N GLY A 54 -5.83 -4.12 12.52
CA GLY A 54 -7.10 -4.85 12.39
C GLY A 54 -7.61 -4.99 10.94
N ALA A 55 -7.04 -4.24 10.00
CA ALA A 55 -7.35 -4.33 8.59
C ALA A 55 -6.22 -3.73 7.73
N TYR A 56 -6.06 -4.29 6.52
CA TYR A 56 -5.14 -3.79 5.51
C TYR A 56 -5.87 -3.46 4.21
N LEU A 57 -5.42 -2.40 3.56
CA LEU A 57 -5.76 -2.08 2.18
C LEU A 57 -4.52 -2.29 1.32
N VAL A 58 -4.61 -3.21 0.36
CA VAL A 58 -3.57 -3.43 -0.64
C VAL A 58 -3.88 -2.57 -1.86
N THR A 59 -2.94 -1.72 -2.28
CA THR A 59 -3.16 -0.86 -3.45
C THR A 59 -3.16 -1.67 -4.75
N GLY A 60 -3.63 -1.05 -5.83
CA GLY A 60 -3.40 -1.60 -7.17
C GLY A 60 -1.92 -1.52 -7.57
N SER A 61 -1.51 -2.42 -8.46
CA SER A 61 -0.17 -2.44 -9.06
C SER A 61 -0.27 -2.46 -10.58
N ALA A 62 0.75 -1.92 -11.25
CA ALA A 62 0.94 -2.13 -12.69
C ALA A 62 1.48 -3.54 -13.00
N ALA A 63 2.02 -4.24 -12.00
CA ALA A 63 2.48 -5.61 -12.13
C ALA A 63 1.31 -6.60 -12.10
N GLY A 64 1.42 -7.66 -12.90
CA GLY A 64 0.55 -8.82 -12.81
C GLY A 64 0.95 -9.72 -11.63
N VAL A 65 -0.03 -10.42 -11.05
CA VAL A 65 0.17 -11.32 -9.89
C VAL A 65 1.11 -12.52 -10.16
N TYR A 66 1.45 -12.75 -11.42
CA TYR A 66 2.35 -13.82 -11.88
C TYR A 66 3.69 -13.29 -12.38
N ASP A 67 3.90 -11.96 -12.37
CA ASP A 67 5.19 -11.39 -12.76
C ASP A 67 6.28 -11.88 -11.78
N PRO A 68 7.51 -12.11 -12.26
CA PRO A 68 8.60 -12.64 -11.44
C PRO A 68 9.27 -11.55 -10.57
N LEU A 69 8.50 -10.60 -10.05
CA LEU A 69 9.04 -9.52 -9.22
C LEU A 69 9.27 -10.01 -7.78
N PRO A 70 10.41 -9.67 -7.15
CA PRO A 70 10.82 -10.24 -5.88
C PRO A 70 9.89 -9.89 -4.70
N TRP A 71 9.07 -8.85 -4.82
CA TRP A 71 8.13 -8.43 -3.77
C TRP A 71 6.78 -9.17 -3.83
N ILE A 72 6.43 -9.82 -4.96
CA ILE A 72 5.11 -10.45 -5.15
C ILE A 72 4.95 -11.69 -4.27
N ALA A 73 5.93 -12.60 -4.28
CA ALA A 73 5.85 -13.83 -3.48
C ALA A 73 5.79 -13.54 -1.96
N PRO A 74 6.62 -12.62 -1.40
CA PRO A 74 6.48 -12.17 -0.02
C PRO A 74 5.09 -11.60 0.30
N LEU A 75 4.54 -10.72 -0.55
CA LEU A 75 3.22 -10.13 -0.32
C LEU A 75 2.10 -11.19 -0.30
N LYS A 76 2.19 -12.22 -1.15
CA LYS A 76 1.21 -13.32 -1.17
C LYS A 76 1.28 -14.21 0.07
N ALA A 77 2.40 -14.20 0.79
CA ALA A 77 2.63 -14.98 2.00
C ALA A 77 2.35 -14.19 3.28
N PHE A 78 2.26 -12.86 3.19
CA PHE A 78 1.84 -11.95 4.26
C PHE A 78 0.32 -12.04 4.48
#